data_AF-A0A2N0ETH7-F1
#
_entry.id   AF-A0A2N0ETH7-F1
#
_cell.length_a   1.000
_cell.length_b   1.000
_cell.length_c   1.000
_cell.angle_alpha   90.00
_cell.angle_beta   90.00
_cell.angle_gamma   90.00
#
_symmetry.space_group_name_H-M   'P 1'
#
loop_
_entity.id
_entity.type
_entity.pdbx_description
1 polymer ?
#
loop_
_entity_poly.entity_id
_entity_poly.type
_entity_poly.pdbx_seq_one_letter_code
_entity_poly.pdbx_strand_id
1 'polypeptide(L)'
;MKRSTSPCFRESFILLIFTILPLFICAQVGIGTTSPNSQLDVNGALSLRTGPDLILANGTNNNISLGTTPYSFYRIVGPTASFNIGSVVPNSGSASDGQLVTFENNTSQTMRIVNNAGGTAINRILCPGGQDLILNGLYATVTLMYQTNHARWVITGNSQNTASSDSVSLATDIQISSATWANVPSMGTLTFTARKPSVLIMLSASGFAYTNSMAYVQLRVLNGATSIGGTNTKMQSYDDVTGTITVWSCNFTKTLTGLTVGTNYTLTVQGQVSGILGTYNAAIFPITNPDSHHLTISAIH
;
A
#
# COMPACT_ATOMS: atom_id res chain seq x y z
N MET A 1 42.12 -32.97 92.04
CA MET A 1 40.84 -32.80 91.32
C MET A 1 40.69 -31.30 91.00
N LYS A 2 41.28 -30.78 89.90
CA LYS A 2 40.62 -30.42 88.62
C LYS A 2 39.16 -29.94 88.85
N ARG A 3 38.75 -28.70 88.55
CA ARG A 3 38.98 -27.91 87.31
C ARG A 3 38.96 -26.39 87.56
N SER A 4 39.87 -25.75 86.82
CA SER A 4 39.92 -24.35 86.43
C SER A 4 38.85 -24.03 85.38
N THR A 5 38.20 -22.87 85.49
CA THR A 5 37.55 -22.17 84.36
C THR A 5 37.65 -20.66 84.55
N SER A 6 38.46 -20.01 83.70
CA SER A 6 38.30 -18.62 83.27
C SER A 6 37.92 -18.65 81.78
N PRO A 7 37.68 -17.49 81.12
CA PRO A 7 36.62 -16.49 81.29
C PRO A 7 35.81 -16.35 79.97
N CYS A 8 34.68 -15.63 79.92
CA CYS A 8 34.12 -15.24 78.61
C CYS A 8 33.25 -13.98 78.67
N PHE A 9 33.77 -12.91 78.07
CA PHE A 9 33.08 -11.70 77.66
C PHE A 9 32.05 -12.08 76.57
N ARG A 10 30.75 -11.93 76.84
CA ARG A 10 29.58 -12.22 75.97
C ARG A 10 28.55 -11.15 76.31
N GLU A 11 27.89 -10.37 75.44
CA GLU A 11 27.77 -10.22 73.99
C GLU A 11 27.50 -8.71 73.79
N SER A 12 28.34 -7.96 73.08
CA SER A 12 28.22 -7.70 71.64
C SER A 12 26.88 -7.10 71.20
N PHE A 13 26.92 -5.77 71.01
CA PHE A 13 26.45 -5.06 69.83
C PHE A 13 24.95 -5.07 69.50
N ILE A 14 24.38 -3.86 69.56
CA ILE A 14 23.21 -3.38 68.83
C ILE A 14 23.12 -4.07 67.46
N LEU A 15 22.21 -5.04 67.33
CA LEU A 15 21.75 -5.56 66.05
C LEU A 15 20.48 -4.80 65.65
N LEU A 16 20.64 -3.50 65.39
CA LEU A 16 19.72 -2.70 64.59
C LEU A 16 20.13 -2.83 63.13
N ILE A 17 20.10 -4.03 62.58
CA ILE A 17 20.43 -4.26 61.17
C ILE A 17 19.40 -5.26 60.62
N PHE A 18 18.50 -4.70 59.82
CA PHE A 18 17.78 -5.39 58.75
C PHE A 18 16.63 -6.34 59.13
N THR A 19 15.59 -5.77 59.73
CA THR A 19 14.23 -5.96 59.20
C THR A 19 14.13 -5.37 57.79
N ILE A 20 14.79 -5.99 56.79
CA ILE A 20 14.50 -5.70 55.39
C ILE A 20 13.14 -6.33 55.13
N LEU A 21 12.11 -5.49 55.08
CA LEU A 21 10.88 -5.78 54.37
C LEU A 21 11.22 -6.57 53.10
N PRO A 22 10.53 -7.67 52.77
CA PRO A 22 10.51 -8.15 51.40
C PRO A 22 9.73 -7.10 50.61
N LEU A 23 10.40 -6.04 50.20
CA LEU A 23 9.85 -5.00 49.33
C LEU A 23 9.79 -5.56 47.91
N PHE A 24 9.09 -6.68 47.71
CA PHE A 24 8.66 -7.13 46.39
C PHE A 24 7.39 -6.35 46.02
N ILE A 25 7.48 -5.03 45.99
CA ILE A 25 6.61 -4.26 45.10
C ILE A 25 7.12 -4.59 43.69
N CYS A 26 6.20 -4.86 42.76
CA CYS A 26 6.55 -5.20 41.38
C CYS A 26 7.69 -4.31 40.89
N ALA A 27 8.87 -4.89 40.60
CA ALA A 27 9.98 -4.11 40.13
C ALA A 27 9.66 -3.68 38.68
N GLN A 28 9.12 -2.47 38.53
CA GLN A 28 9.04 -1.82 37.24
C GLN A 28 10.48 -1.52 36.80
N VAL A 29 10.82 -1.91 35.58
CA VAL A 29 12.11 -1.59 34.96
C VAL A 29 11.94 -0.28 34.22
N GLY A 30 12.40 0.80 34.84
CA GLY A 30 12.56 2.10 34.18
C GLY A 30 13.97 2.23 33.60
N ILE A 31 14.09 2.50 32.31
CA ILE A 31 15.35 2.87 31.65
C ILE A 31 15.25 4.35 31.27
N GLY A 32 16.11 5.18 31.88
CA GLY A 32 16.08 6.63 31.66
C GLY A 32 14.92 7.36 32.35
N THR A 33 14.22 6.71 33.29
CA THR A 33 13.14 7.29 34.10
C THR A 33 13.17 6.73 35.53
N THR A 34 12.83 7.55 36.52
CA THR A 34 12.69 7.16 37.93
C THR A 34 11.24 6.89 38.34
N SER A 35 10.29 7.14 37.44
CA SER A 35 8.86 6.97 37.69
C SER A 35 8.21 6.27 36.49
N PRO A 36 8.53 4.97 36.29
CA PRO A 36 8.00 4.19 35.17
C PRO A 36 6.47 4.07 35.25
N ASN A 37 5.77 4.30 34.13
CA ASN A 37 4.30 4.20 34.06
C ASN A 37 3.82 2.78 33.67
N SER A 38 4.74 1.91 33.24
CA SER A 38 4.51 0.52 32.85
C SER A 38 5.51 -0.41 33.54
N GLN A 39 5.36 -1.73 33.38
CA GLN A 39 6.31 -2.70 33.94
C GLN A 39 7.70 -2.59 33.31
N LEU A 40 7.77 -2.26 32.03
CA LEU A 40 8.97 -1.83 31.33
C LEU A 40 8.67 -0.45 30.74
N ASP A 41 9.42 0.56 31.14
CA ASP A 41 9.31 1.93 30.64
C ASP A 41 10.69 2.40 30.16
N VAL A 42 10.77 2.84 28.91
CA VAL A 42 12.02 3.31 28.30
C VAL A 42 11.79 4.74 27.84
N ASN A 43 12.41 5.69 28.56
CA ASN A 43 12.42 7.09 28.16
C ASN A 43 13.55 7.32 27.14
N GLY A 44 13.33 6.86 25.91
CA GLY A 44 14.31 6.91 24.83
C GLY A 44 13.92 6.04 23.63
N ALA A 45 14.84 5.88 22.67
CA ALA A 45 14.61 5.05 21.49
C ALA A 45 14.75 3.55 21.80
N LEU A 46 13.90 2.72 21.18
CA LEU A 46 14.02 1.27 21.18
C LEU A 46 14.66 0.80 19.86
N SER A 47 15.79 0.09 19.95
CA SER A 47 16.40 -0.55 18.79
C SER A 47 16.04 -2.04 18.76
N LEU A 48 15.30 -2.45 17.73
CA LEU A 48 15.01 -3.85 17.44
C LEU A 48 15.99 -4.34 16.39
N ARG A 49 16.64 -5.48 16.65
CA ARG A 49 17.67 -6.03 15.75
C ARG A 49 17.03 -6.82 14.61
N THR A 50 17.64 -6.71 13.44
CA THR A 50 17.35 -7.56 12.28
C THR A 50 17.90 -8.96 12.52
N GLY A 51 17.07 -9.97 12.30
CA GLY A 51 17.50 -11.36 12.24
C GLY A 51 18.25 -11.69 10.94
N PRO A 52 18.70 -12.95 10.77
CA PRO A 52 19.24 -13.41 9.51
C PRO A 52 18.19 -13.30 8.38
N ASP A 53 18.65 -13.29 7.13
CA ASP A 53 17.74 -13.32 5.98
C ASP A 53 16.84 -14.57 6.07
N LEU A 54 15.53 -14.36 5.93
CA LEU A 54 14.52 -15.38 5.96
C LEU A 54 14.31 -15.92 4.54
N ILE A 55 14.89 -17.09 4.28
CA ILE A 55 14.83 -17.74 2.97
C ILE A 55 13.46 -18.42 2.81
N LEU A 56 12.67 -17.93 1.86
CA LEU A 56 11.37 -18.51 1.50
C LEU A 56 11.38 -19.08 0.08
N ALA A 57 10.40 -19.94 -0.22
CA ALA A 57 10.20 -20.51 -1.54
C ALA A 57 9.09 -19.79 -2.32
N ASN A 58 9.05 -20.00 -3.64
CA ASN A 58 7.90 -19.65 -4.47
C ASN A 58 6.63 -20.36 -3.97
N GLY A 59 5.46 -19.75 -4.16
CA GLY A 59 4.21 -20.34 -3.70
C GLY A 59 4.06 -20.29 -2.17
N THR A 60 3.50 -21.33 -1.55
CA THR A 60 3.04 -21.26 -0.15
C THR A 60 4.11 -21.61 0.88
N ASN A 61 4.38 -20.69 1.79
CA ASN A 61 5.26 -20.87 2.94
C ASN A 61 4.42 -20.94 4.23
N ASN A 62 4.44 -22.10 4.89
CA ASN A 62 3.68 -22.37 6.11
C ASN A 62 4.60 -22.73 7.26
N ASN A 63 4.16 -22.46 8.47
CA ASN A 63 4.85 -22.75 9.73
C ASN A 63 6.29 -22.24 9.70
N ILE A 64 6.45 -21.01 9.21
CA ILE A 64 7.75 -20.35 9.10
C ILE A 64 8.37 -20.26 10.49
N SER A 65 9.55 -20.86 10.63
CA SER A 65 10.34 -20.78 11.86
C SER A 65 11.14 -19.49 11.86
N LEU A 66 11.14 -18.79 12.99
CA LEU A 66 11.95 -17.60 13.23
C LEU A 66 13.33 -17.93 13.85
N GLY A 67 13.64 -19.23 14.00
CA GLY A 67 14.83 -19.73 14.67
C GLY A 67 14.66 -19.89 16.18
N THR A 68 15.74 -20.31 16.85
CA THR A 68 15.77 -20.49 18.33
C THR A 68 15.81 -19.16 19.07
N THR A 69 16.35 -18.13 18.44
CA THR A 69 16.36 -16.75 18.94
C THR A 69 15.58 -15.89 17.94
N PRO A 70 14.26 -15.73 18.15
CA PRO A 70 13.46 -14.91 17.25
C PRO A 70 13.81 -13.42 17.40
N TYR A 71 13.83 -12.72 16.28
CA TYR A 71 14.02 -11.29 16.15
C TYR A 71 12.68 -10.62 15.79
N SER A 72 12.62 -9.29 15.88
CA SER A 72 11.42 -8.54 15.51
C SER A 72 11.42 -8.08 14.06
N PHE A 73 12.51 -8.28 13.31
CA PHE A 73 12.62 -7.86 11.92
C PHE A 73 13.37 -8.91 11.08
N TYR A 74 12.79 -9.29 9.94
CA TYR A 74 13.38 -10.23 8.99
C TYR A 74 13.25 -9.72 7.56
N ARG A 75 14.32 -9.89 6.79
CA ARG A 75 14.34 -9.64 5.34
C ARG A 75 14.06 -10.95 4.62
N ILE A 76 13.08 -10.97 3.74
CA ILE A 76 12.72 -12.14 2.96
C ILE A 76 13.55 -12.17 1.68
N VAL A 77 14.20 -13.30 1.44
CA VAL A 77 14.97 -13.59 0.23
C VAL A 77 14.59 -14.96 -0.31
N GLY A 78 14.95 -15.26 -1.57
CA GLY A 78 14.74 -16.59 -2.17
C GLY A 78 13.67 -16.64 -3.26
N PRO A 79 12.44 -16.11 -3.06
CA PRO A 79 11.41 -16.15 -4.09
C PRO A 79 11.83 -15.48 -5.40
N THR A 80 11.62 -16.18 -6.51
CA THR A 80 11.82 -15.71 -7.89
C THR A 80 10.51 -15.52 -8.64
N ALA A 81 9.38 -15.86 -8.01
CA ALA A 81 8.01 -15.62 -8.45
C ALA A 81 7.16 -15.23 -7.23
N SER A 82 5.87 -14.94 -7.45
CA SER A 82 4.93 -14.64 -6.36
C SER A 82 4.93 -15.74 -5.28
N PHE A 83 4.84 -15.30 -4.03
CA PHE A 83 4.90 -16.19 -2.87
C PHE A 83 3.90 -15.78 -1.80
N ASN A 84 3.53 -16.74 -0.96
CA ASN A 84 2.55 -16.60 0.10
C ASN A 84 3.18 -16.91 1.45
N ILE A 85 2.79 -16.14 2.47
CA ILE A 85 3.05 -16.42 3.88
C ILE A 85 1.71 -16.81 4.51
N GLY A 86 1.55 -18.10 4.85
CA GLY A 86 0.33 -18.62 5.46
C GLY A 86 0.37 -18.68 6.98
N SER A 87 1.53 -18.98 7.54
CA SER A 87 1.67 -19.10 8.99
C SER A 87 3.10 -18.98 9.48
N VAL A 88 3.27 -18.48 10.70
CA VAL A 88 4.55 -18.24 11.38
C VAL A 88 4.50 -18.90 12.76
N VAL A 89 5.54 -19.63 13.14
CA VAL A 89 5.62 -20.27 14.46
C VAL A 89 5.95 -19.20 15.51
N PRO A 90 5.10 -18.97 16.54
CA PRO A 90 5.44 -18.08 17.64
C PRO A 90 6.62 -18.63 18.44
N ASN A 91 7.32 -17.75 19.17
CA ASN A 91 8.47 -18.14 19.98
C ASN A 91 8.09 -19.29 20.94
N SER A 92 8.99 -20.25 21.13
CA SER A 92 8.80 -21.47 21.95
C SER A 92 7.66 -22.42 21.48
N GLY A 93 7.18 -22.28 20.24
CA GLY A 93 6.08 -23.10 19.71
C GLY A 93 4.75 -22.92 20.45
N SER A 94 4.70 -21.93 21.35
CA SER A 94 3.58 -21.62 22.24
C SER A 94 3.29 -20.12 22.17
N ALA A 95 2.05 -19.76 22.47
CA ALA A 95 1.48 -18.43 22.31
C ALA A 95 2.23 -17.33 23.11
N SER A 96 3.27 -16.73 22.53
CA SER A 96 3.96 -15.58 23.12
C SER A 96 3.16 -14.32 22.85
N ASP A 97 2.23 -14.00 23.77
CA ASP A 97 1.37 -12.83 23.64
C ASP A 97 2.17 -11.55 23.44
N GLY A 98 1.73 -10.71 22.50
CA GLY A 98 2.41 -9.44 22.20
C GLY A 98 3.73 -9.58 21.45
N GLN A 99 4.14 -10.80 21.04
CA GLN A 99 5.32 -10.96 20.20
C GLN A 99 5.12 -10.21 18.87
N LEU A 100 6.08 -9.36 18.51
CA LEU A 100 6.10 -8.61 17.26
C LEU A 100 7.08 -9.20 16.26
N VAL A 101 6.66 -9.29 14.99
CA VAL A 101 7.56 -9.59 13.87
C VAL A 101 7.20 -8.71 12.67
N THR A 102 8.21 -8.12 12.06
CA THR A 102 8.12 -7.37 10.81
C THR A 102 8.85 -8.12 9.72
N PHE A 103 8.16 -8.33 8.61
CA PHE A 103 8.76 -8.87 7.40
C PHE A 103 8.96 -7.76 6.39
N GLU A 104 10.14 -7.71 5.79
CA GLU A 104 10.46 -6.89 4.63
C GLU A 104 10.67 -7.80 3.42
N ASN A 105 9.93 -7.54 2.35
CA ASN A 105 10.14 -8.22 1.08
C ASN A 105 11.38 -7.65 0.38
N ASN A 106 12.51 -8.36 0.46
CA ASN A 106 13.74 -7.98 -0.26
C ASN A 106 13.80 -8.62 -1.66
N THR A 107 12.65 -9.01 -2.22
CA THR A 107 12.50 -9.44 -3.62
C THR A 107 11.62 -8.46 -4.39
N SER A 108 11.67 -8.49 -5.72
CA SER A 108 10.72 -7.74 -6.57
C SER A 108 9.37 -8.44 -6.74
N GLN A 109 9.17 -9.60 -6.11
CA GLN A 109 8.00 -10.46 -6.32
C GLN A 109 6.84 -10.06 -5.43
N THR A 110 5.61 -10.38 -5.83
CA THR A 110 4.43 -10.15 -4.99
C THR A 110 4.45 -11.06 -3.77
N MET A 111 4.34 -10.46 -2.58
CA MET A 111 4.19 -11.12 -1.29
C MET A 111 2.72 -11.12 -0.88
N ARG A 112 2.13 -12.28 -0.63
CA ARG A 112 0.75 -12.41 -0.17
C ARG A 112 0.69 -12.97 1.24
N ILE A 113 0.07 -12.26 2.16
CA ILE A 113 -0.23 -12.76 3.50
C ILE A 113 -1.60 -13.44 3.45
N VAL A 114 -1.64 -14.73 3.75
CA VAL A 114 -2.87 -15.52 3.64
C VAL A 114 -3.69 -15.40 4.91
N ASN A 115 -4.97 -15.07 4.76
CA ASN A 115 -5.89 -14.94 5.87
C ASN A 115 -6.34 -16.31 6.39
N ASN A 116 -5.99 -16.58 7.65
CA ASN A 116 -6.44 -17.70 8.49
C ASN A 116 -6.38 -19.09 7.82
N ALA A 117 -5.42 -19.30 6.91
CA ALA A 117 -5.25 -20.56 6.21
C ALA A 117 -3.76 -20.92 6.07
N GLY A 118 -3.49 -22.21 5.85
CA GLY A 118 -2.13 -22.76 5.82
C GLY A 118 -1.61 -23.17 7.21
N GLY A 119 -0.76 -24.19 7.24
CA GLY A 119 -0.11 -24.68 8.46
C GLY A 119 -1.02 -24.99 9.67
N THR A 120 -0.39 -25.02 10.85
CA THR A 120 -1.08 -25.25 12.13
C THR A 120 -1.91 -24.05 12.51
N ALA A 121 -3.11 -24.27 13.06
CA ALA A 121 -4.06 -23.22 13.42
C ALA A 121 -3.40 -22.08 14.22
N ILE A 122 -2.67 -22.41 15.28
CA ILE A 122 -2.01 -21.43 16.16
C ILE A 122 -1.01 -20.51 15.43
N ASN A 123 -0.44 -20.96 14.32
CA ASN A 123 0.58 -20.22 13.57
C ASN A 123 -0.03 -19.27 12.53
N ARG A 124 -1.34 -19.36 12.26
CA ARG A 124 -1.99 -18.64 11.16
C ARG A 124 -2.10 -17.15 11.43
N ILE A 125 -2.29 -16.40 10.35
CA ILE A 125 -2.33 -14.94 10.35
C ILE A 125 -3.76 -14.48 10.06
N LEU A 126 -4.29 -13.58 10.89
CA LEU A 126 -5.54 -12.88 10.65
C LEU A 126 -5.26 -11.56 9.93
N CYS A 127 -5.87 -11.41 8.77
CA CYS A 127 -5.83 -10.18 7.98
C CYS A 127 -7.08 -9.34 8.28
N PRO A 128 -6.94 -8.03 8.55
CA PRO A 128 -8.07 -7.13 8.67
C PRO A 128 -9.01 -7.22 7.46
N GLY A 129 -10.33 -7.31 7.70
CA GLY A 129 -11.33 -7.47 6.64
C GLY A 129 -11.52 -8.90 6.14
N GLY A 130 -10.77 -9.88 6.68
CA GLY A 130 -10.99 -11.31 6.40
C GLY A 130 -10.59 -11.76 4.99
N GLN A 131 -9.85 -10.93 4.26
CA GLN A 131 -9.30 -11.23 2.93
C GLN A 131 -7.77 -11.27 3.00
N ASP A 132 -7.14 -11.93 2.05
CA ASP A 132 -5.68 -11.98 1.95
C ASP A 132 -5.09 -10.57 1.73
N LEU A 133 -3.97 -10.27 2.36
CA LEU A 133 -3.24 -9.02 2.12
C LEU A 133 -2.21 -9.23 1.02
N ILE A 134 -2.32 -8.48 -0.09
CA ILE A 134 -1.38 -8.53 -1.21
C ILE A 134 -0.45 -7.31 -1.12
N LEU A 135 0.85 -7.57 -1.07
CA LEU A 135 1.91 -6.58 -0.96
C LEU A 135 2.82 -6.69 -2.18
N ASN A 136 2.90 -5.60 -2.95
CA ASN A 136 3.67 -5.58 -4.20
C ASN A 136 4.95 -4.77 -4.07
N GLY A 137 5.99 -5.25 -4.75
CA GLY A 137 7.24 -4.53 -4.92
C GLY A 137 8.29 -4.80 -3.84
N LEU A 138 9.51 -4.35 -4.16
CA LEU A 138 10.67 -4.37 -3.28
C LEU A 138 10.43 -3.46 -2.07
N TYR A 139 10.85 -3.92 -0.89
CA TYR A 139 10.70 -3.24 0.40
C TYR A 139 9.25 -3.07 0.89
N ALA A 140 8.30 -3.83 0.32
CA ALA A 140 7.00 -3.95 0.95
C ALA A 140 7.14 -4.61 2.32
N THR A 141 6.55 -4.01 3.36
CA THR A 141 6.67 -4.46 4.74
C THR A 141 5.31 -4.81 5.35
N VAL A 142 5.32 -5.78 6.27
CA VAL A 142 4.17 -6.10 7.12
C VAL A 142 4.64 -6.36 8.54
N THR A 143 3.92 -5.84 9.51
CA THR A 143 4.12 -6.08 10.94
C THR A 143 2.96 -6.91 11.47
N LEU A 144 3.31 -7.99 12.15
CA LEU A 144 2.41 -8.93 12.81
C LEU A 144 2.62 -8.85 14.32
N MET A 145 1.53 -9.00 15.06
CA MET A 145 1.57 -9.20 16.51
C MET A 145 0.84 -10.49 16.85
N TYR A 146 1.49 -11.36 17.61
CA TYR A 146 0.85 -12.56 18.11
C TYR A 146 -0.13 -12.20 19.24
N GLN A 147 -1.36 -12.71 19.16
CA GLN A 147 -2.38 -12.52 20.19
C GLN A 147 -2.90 -13.87 20.69
N THR A 148 -2.75 -14.10 22.00
CA THR A 148 -3.23 -15.30 22.70
C THR A 148 -4.75 -15.46 22.63
N ASN A 149 -5.50 -14.38 22.77
CA ASN A 149 -6.98 -14.40 22.71
C ASN A 149 -7.51 -14.95 21.38
N HIS A 150 -6.85 -14.59 20.28
CA HIS A 150 -7.19 -15.13 18.96
C HIS A 150 -6.45 -16.45 18.69
N ALA A 151 -5.40 -16.76 19.44
CA ALA A 151 -4.40 -17.78 19.16
C ALA A 151 -3.84 -17.66 17.72
N ARG A 152 -3.58 -16.43 17.27
CA ARG A 152 -3.18 -16.11 15.90
C ARG A 152 -2.24 -14.91 15.89
N TRP A 153 -1.48 -14.80 14.80
CA TRP A 153 -0.86 -13.55 14.41
C TRP A 153 -1.92 -12.60 13.85
N VAL A 154 -1.85 -11.33 14.19
CA VAL A 154 -2.73 -10.28 13.66
C VAL A 154 -1.87 -9.22 12.99
N ILE A 155 -2.25 -8.81 11.79
CA ILE A 155 -1.57 -7.71 11.10
C ILE A 155 -1.86 -6.40 11.84
N THR A 156 -0.81 -5.70 12.28
CA THR A 156 -0.90 -4.40 12.97
C THR A 156 -0.42 -3.24 12.12
N GLY A 157 0.34 -3.51 11.07
CA GLY A 157 0.80 -2.49 10.12
C GLY A 157 1.30 -3.11 8.83
N ASN A 158 1.25 -2.34 7.74
CA ASN A 158 1.89 -2.69 6.48
C ASN A 158 2.25 -1.42 5.72
N SER A 159 3.23 -1.52 4.83
CA SER A 159 3.61 -0.46 3.90
C SER A 159 3.99 -1.10 2.57
N GLN A 160 3.56 -0.50 1.48
CA GLN A 160 3.95 -0.92 0.13
C GLN A 160 4.09 0.30 -0.78
N ASN A 161 5.07 0.26 -1.66
CA ASN A 161 5.21 1.27 -2.70
C ASN A 161 4.27 0.92 -3.86
N THR A 162 3.00 1.27 -3.70
CA THR A 162 2.04 1.16 -4.80
C THR A 162 1.55 2.54 -5.17
N ALA A 163 1.62 2.87 -6.46
CA ALA A 163 1.04 4.10 -6.97
C ALA A 163 -0.46 4.14 -6.60
N SER A 164 -0.92 5.21 -5.95
CA SER A 164 -2.34 5.41 -5.61
C SER A 164 -3.22 5.63 -6.84
N SER A 165 -2.58 5.82 -7.99
CA SER A 165 -3.22 6.03 -9.27
C SER A 165 -2.40 5.41 -10.39
N ASP A 166 -3.07 4.82 -11.36
CA ASP A 166 -2.48 4.46 -12.65
C ASP A 166 -2.96 5.48 -13.69
N SER A 167 -2.06 6.02 -14.51
CA SER A 167 -2.42 7.06 -15.48
C SER A 167 -1.68 6.92 -16.80
N VAL A 168 -2.33 7.34 -17.88
CA VAL A 168 -1.74 7.43 -19.20
C VAL A 168 -2.06 8.80 -19.79
N SER A 169 -1.01 9.50 -20.23
CA SER A 169 -1.10 10.80 -20.88
C SER A 169 -0.67 10.68 -22.34
N LEU A 170 -1.29 11.47 -23.20
CA LEU A 170 -0.91 11.59 -24.59
C LEU A 170 0.52 12.14 -24.70
N ALA A 171 1.38 11.43 -25.44
CA ALA A 171 2.81 11.74 -25.55
C ALA A 171 3.21 12.38 -26.90
N THR A 172 2.25 12.58 -27.81
CA THR A 172 2.52 13.13 -29.14
C THR A 172 1.42 14.11 -29.53
N ASP A 173 1.75 15.08 -30.37
CA ASP A 173 0.79 15.98 -30.97
C ASP A 173 -0.15 15.23 -31.91
N ILE A 174 -1.46 15.46 -31.76
CA ILE A 174 -2.48 14.83 -32.59
C ILE A 174 -3.57 15.81 -32.98
N GLN A 175 -4.37 15.38 -33.96
CA GLN A 175 -5.66 15.98 -34.28
C GLN A 175 -6.71 14.88 -34.35
N ILE A 176 -7.85 15.11 -33.72
CA ILE A 176 -9.06 14.30 -33.93
C ILE A 176 -9.88 15.00 -35.01
N SER A 177 -10.04 14.35 -36.17
CA SER A 177 -10.68 14.92 -37.36
C SER A 177 -11.82 14.06 -37.95
N SER A 178 -12.10 12.91 -37.33
CA SER A 178 -13.13 11.97 -37.81
C SER A 178 -14.48 12.16 -37.12
N ALA A 179 -15.56 12.05 -37.88
CA ALA A 179 -16.93 11.95 -37.39
C ALA A 179 -17.32 10.53 -36.93
N THR A 180 -16.39 9.59 -37.02
CA THR A 180 -16.55 8.23 -36.48
C THR A 180 -15.67 8.06 -35.25
N TRP A 181 -16.20 7.32 -34.27
CA TRP A 181 -15.42 6.93 -33.10
C TRP A 181 -14.20 6.11 -33.50
N ALA A 182 -13.02 6.64 -33.18
CA ALA A 182 -11.75 5.95 -33.31
C ALA A 182 -10.93 6.07 -32.03
N ASN A 183 -10.02 5.13 -31.80
CA ASN A 183 -9.07 5.24 -30.70
C ASN A 183 -8.24 6.51 -30.89
N VAL A 184 -8.03 7.25 -29.81
CA VAL A 184 -7.16 8.42 -29.87
C VAL A 184 -5.74 7.95 -30.24
N PRO A 185 -5.17 8.43 -31.35
CA PRO A 185 -3.85 8.00 -31.78
C PRO A 185 -2.80 8.24 -30.70
N SER A 186 -1.89 7.28 -30.52
CA SER A 186 -0.72 7.41 -29.64
C SER A 186 -1.01 7.66 -28.14
N MET A 187 -2.26 7.67 -27.69
CA MET A 187 -2.58 7.76 -26.26
C MET A 187 -2.25 6.46 -25.53
N GLY A 188 -2.33 5.31 -26.20
CA GLY A 188 -2.13 4.00 -25.56
C GLY A 188 -3.33 3.54 -24.72
N THR A 189 -3.14 2.47 -23.97
CA THR A 189 -4.15 1.84 -23.11
C THR A 189 -3.74 1.95 -21.65
N LEU A 190 -4.63 2.45 -20.79
CA LEU A 190 -4.43 2.44 -19.35
C LEU A 190 -4.75 1.05 -18.81
N THR A 191 -3.77 0.37 -18.21
CA THR A 191 -3.97 -0.92 -17.56
C THR A 191 -3.77 -0.78 -16.06
N PHE A 192 -4.70 -1.29 -15.26
CA PHE A 192 -4.59 -1.30 -13.79
C PHE A 192 -5.11 -2.60 -13.20
N THR A 193 -4.55 -3.01 -12.06
CA THR A 193 -5.06 -4.13 -11.25
C THR A 193 -6.04 -3.59 -10.21
N ALA A 194 -7.29 -4.06 -10.20
CA ALA A 194 -8.27 -3.58 -9.23
C ALA A 194 -7.85 -3.96 -7.80
N ARG A 195 -7.74 -2.95 -6.92
CA ARG A 195 -7.40 -3.14 -5.49
C ARG A 195 -8.61 -3.04 -4.57
N LYS A 196 -9.69 -2.44 -5.08
CA LYS A 196 -10.99 -2.29 -4.46
C LYS A 196 -12.07 -2.72 -5.46
N PRO A 197 -13.28 -3.07 -5.00
CA PRO A 197 -14.40 -3.38 -5.90
C PRO A 197 -14.90 -2.19 -6.72
N SER A 198 -14.36 -1.00 -6.46
CA SER A 198 -14.59 0.22 -7.24
C SER A 198 -13.31 1.05 -7.36
N VAL A 199 -13.20 1.81 -8.45
CA VAL A 199 -12.09 2.71 -8.76
C VAL A 199 -12.65 4.00 -9.37
N LEU A 200 -12.08 5.16 -9.04
CA LEU A 200 -12.47 6.42 -9.66
C LEU A 200 -11.72 6.62 -10.98
N ILE A 201 -12.45 6.74 -12.09
CA ILE A 201 -11.88 7.04 -13.39
C ILE A 201 -12.01 8.53 -13.66
N MET A 202 -10.91 9.15 -14.07
CA MET A 202 -10.84 10.55 -14.47
C MET A 202 -10.22 10.65 -15.87
N LEU A 203 -10.88 11.38 -16.76
CA LEU A 203 -10.37 11.76 -18.07
C LEU A 203 -10.38 13.28 -18.14
N SER A 204 -9.24 13.89 -18.46
CA SER A 204 -9.16 15.33 -18.68
C SER A 204 -8.44 15.60 -19.99
N ALA A 205 -8.94 16.57 -20.75
CA ALA A 205 -8.33 16.99 -21.99
C ALA A 205 -8.49 18.49 -22.24
N SER A 206 -7.56 19.05 -22.99
CA SER A 206 -7.58 20.43 -23.44
C SER A 206 -6.89 20.56 -24.78
N GLY A 207 -7.27 21.58 -25.54
CA GLY A 207 -6.78 21.80 -26.89
C GLY A 207 -7.36 23.04 -27.51
N PHE A 208 -7.23 23.12 -28.83
CA PHE A 208 -7.95 24.12 -29.62
C PHE A 208 -8.66 23.52 -30.83
N ALA A 209 -9.55 24.31 -31.42
CA ALA A 209 -10.13 24.09 -32.73
C ALA A 209 -9.70 25.20 -33.69
N TYR A 210 -9.60 24.85 -34.97
CA TYR A 210 -9.18 25.76 -36.02
C TYR A 210 -10.22 26.86 -36.29
N THR A 211 -9.79 27.94 -36.93
CA THR A 211 -10.64 29.07 -37.31
C THR A 211 -11.91 28.60 -38.04
N ASN A 212 -13.04 29.24 -37.73
CA ASN A 212 -14.38 28.95 -38.28
C ASN A 212 -14.95 27.57 -37.93
N SER A 213 -14.40 26.87 -36.93
CA SER A 213 -14.99 25.62 -36.44
C SER A 213 -16.24 25.92 -35.60
N MET A 214 -17.42 25.61 -36.13
CA MET A 214 -18.66 25.46 -35.35
C MET A 214 -18.87 23.97 -35.09
N ALA A 215 -18.02 23.42 -34.22
CA ALA A 215 -17.89 21.98 -34.02
C ALA A 215 -18.02 21.61 -32.55
N TYR A 216 -17.95 20.31 -32.28
CA TYR A 216 -17.79 19.74 -30.97
C TYR A 216 -16.80 18.59 -31.02
N VAL A 217 -16.14 18.34 -29.90
CA VAL A 217 -15.32 17.15 -29.67
C VAL A 217 -16.00 16.30 -28.61
N GLN A 218 -16.08 15.00 -28.88
CA GLN A 218 -16.52 14.02 -27.91
C GLN A 218 -15.37 13.06 -27.65
N LEU A 219 -15.07 12.85 -26.37
CA LEU A 219 -14.17 11.81 -25.91
C LEU A 219 -14.98 10.81 -25.12
N ARG A 220 -14.71 9.52 -25.27
CA ARG A 220 -15.32 8.48 -24.43
C ARG A 220 -14.28 7.52 -23.93
N VAL A 221 -14.49 7.04 -22.71
CA VAL A 221 -13.68 5.98 -22.11
C VAL A 221 -14.40 4.66 -22.31
N LEU A 222 -13.65 3.65 -22.76
CA LEU A 222 -14.13 2.28 -22.85
C LEU A 222 -13.40 1.41 -21.84
N ASN A 223 -14.12 0.47 -21.24
CA ASN A 223 -13.58 -0.69 -20.54
C ASN A 223 -13.75 -1.90 -21.46
N GLY A 224 -12.67 -2.33 -22.10
CA GLY A 224 -12.76 -3.23 -23.26
C GLY A 224 -13.58 -2.59 -24.38
N ALA A 225 -14.65 -3.24 -24.83
CA ALA A 225 -15.56 -2.72 -25.86
C ALA A 225 -16.71 -1.84 -25.30
N THR A 226 -16.90 -1.81 -23.98
CA THR A 226 -18.05 -1.15 -23.35
C THR A 226 -17.71 0.29 -23.00
N SER A 227 -18.46 1.25 -23.55
CA SER A 227 -18.37 2.66 -23.15
C SER A 227 -18.83 2.84 -21.70
N ILE A 228 -17.98 3.40 -20.86
CA ILE A 228 -18.34 3.72 -19.46
C ILE A 228 -18.80 5.16 -19.30
N GLY A 229 -18.60 6.01 -20.31
CA GLY A 229 -18.99 7.41 -20.33
C GLY A 229 -18.01 8.27 -21.10
N GLY A 230 -18.22 9.58 -21.12
CA GLY A 230 -17.41 10.50 -21.90
C GLY A 230 -17.79 11.96 -21.73
N THR A 231 -17.24 12.79 -22.60
CA THR A 231 -17.46 14.23 -22.67
C THR A 231 -18.17 14.60 -23.96
N ASN A 232 -18.80 15.78 -23.96
CA ASN A 232 -19.29 16.42 -25.16
C ASN A 232 -19.06 17.92 -25.04
N THR A 233 -18.00 18.39 -25.70
CA THR A 233 -17.50 19.76 -25.54
C THR A 233 -17.63 20.50 -26.85
N LYS A 234 -18.36 21.61 -26.80
CA LYS A 234 -18.48 22.52 -27.94
C LYS A 234 -17.13 23.20 -28.19
N MET A 235 -16.73 23.24 -29.44
CA MET A 235 -15.58 23.98 -29.96
C MET A 235 -16.15 25.05 -30.90
N GLN A 236 -16.61 26.18 -30.34
CA GLN A 236 -17.27 27.24 -31.10
C GLN A 236 -16.74 28.62 -30.69
N SER A 237 -16.39 29.43 -31.69
CA SER A 237 -16.37 30.89 -31.59
C SER A 237 -17.72 31.42 -32.10
N TYR A 238 -18.36 32.31 -31.35
CA TYR A 238 -19.60 32.98 -31.75
C TYR A 238 -19.36 34.23 -32.60
N ASP A 239 -18.10 34.56 -32.90
CA ASP A 239 -17.73 35.75 -33.66
C ASP A 239 -17.47 35.42 -35.13
N ASP A 240 -18.23 36.07 -36.01
CA ASP A 240 -18.66 35.61 -37.32
C ASP A 240 -17.64 35.80 -38.45
N VAL A 241 -16.48 36.48 -38.25
CA VAL A 241 -15.69 36.91 -39.44
C VAL A 241 -14.15 36.92 -39.38
N THR A 242 -13.44 36.72 -38.27
CA THR A 242 -11.95 36.79 -38.37
C THR A 242 -11.18 35.84 -37.47
N GLY A 243 -10.64 34.75 -38.04
CA GLY A 243 -9.32 34.23 -37.66
C GLY A 243 -9.19 33.46 -36.34
N THR A 244 -10.16 33.52 -35.44
CA THR A 244 -9.93 33.13 -34.03
C THR A 244 -9.85 31.62 -33.82
N ILE A 245 -8.74 31.18 -33.23
CA ILE A 245 -8.55 29.83 -32.67
C ILE A 245 -9.41 29.71 -31.41
N THR A 246 -10.24 28.67 -31.32
CA THR A 246 -11.10 28.46 -30.14
C THR A 246 -10.49 27.41 -29.24
N VAL A 247 -10.17 27.77 -28.00
CA VAL A 247 -9.72 26.80 -26.99
C VAL A 247 -10.89 25.98 -26.46
N TRP A 248 -10.63 24.73 -26.09
CA TRP A 248 -11.60 23.87 -25.45
C TRP A 248 -10.93 23.06 -24.33
N SER A 249 -11.72 22.71 -23.32
CA SER A 249 -11.31 21.77 -22.28
C SER A 249 -12.49 20.92 -21.86
N CYS A 250 -12.21 19.72 -21.38
CA CYS A 250 -13.23 18.80 -20.92
C CYS A 250 -12.71 17.92 -19.78
N ASN A 251 -13.65 17.45 -18.96
CA ASN A 251 -13.39 16.49 -17.91
C ASN A 251 -14.53 15.48 -17.83
N PHE A 252 -14.19 14.22 -17.58
CA PHE A 252 -15.12 13.16 -17.27
C PHE A 252 -14.63 12.44 -16.02
N THR A 253 -15.52 12.29 -15.05
CA THR A 253 -15.23 11.58 -13.80
C THR A 253 -16.34 10.58 -13.54
N LYS A 254 -15.99 9.31 -13.29
CA LYS A 254 -16.95 8.27 -12.95
C LYS A 254 -16.33 7.17 -12.10
N THR A 255 -17.05 6.75 -11.07
CA THR A 255 -16.70 5.55 -10.32
C THR A 255 -17.06 4.32 -11.14
N LEU A 256 -16.05 3.53 -11.49
CA LEU A 256 -16.23 2.20 -12.07
C LEU A 256 -16.43 1.21 -10.93
N THR A 257 -17.54 0.48 -10.92
CA THR A 257 -17.93 -0.47 -9.87
C THR A 257 -18.00 -1.89 -10.41
N GLY A 258 -18.10 -2.88 -9.51
CA GLY A 258 -18.22 -4.30 -9.89
C GLY A 258 -16.88 -4.92 -10.30
N LEU A 259 -15.77 -4.33 -9.83
CA LEU A 259 -14.43 -4.84 -10.11
C LEU A 259 -14.11 -6.05 -9.22
N THR A 260 -13.43 -7.03 -9.77
CA THR A 260 -12.88 -8.16 -9.02
C THR A 260 -11.47 -7.79 -8.56
N VAL A 261 -11.26 -7.75 -7.25
CA VAL A 261 -9.94 -7.44 -6.67
C VAL A 261 -8.90 -8.44 -7.17
N GLY A 262 -7.75 -7.94 -7.62
CA GLY A 262 -6.67 -8.73 -8.21
C GLY A 262 -6.76 -8.92 -9.73
N THR A 263 -7.87 -8.54 -10.37
CA THR A 263 -8.03 -8.64 -11.83
C THR A 263 -7.49 -7.39 -12.54
N ASN A 264 -6.84 -7.58 -13.69
CA ASN A 264 -6.40 -6.49 -14.56
C ASN A 264 -7.53 -5.97 -15.45
N TYR A 265 -7.68 -4.65 -15.51
CA TYR A 265 -8.63 -3.93 -16.34
C TYR A 265 -7.90 -3.00 -17.29
N THR A 266 -8.44 -2.87 -18.51
CA THR A 266 -7.86 -2.04 -19.58
C THR A 266 -8.85 -0.98 -20.03
N LEU A 267 -8.44 0.28 -19.98
CA LEU A 267 -9.21 1.42 -20.43
C LEU A 267 -8.58 2.05 -21.67
N THR A 268 -9.42 2.36 -22.65
CA THR A 268 -9.03 3.08 -23.87
C THR A 268 -9.86 4.33 -24.05
N VAL A 269 -9.28 5.37 -24.65
CA VAL A 269 -10.01 6.60 -25.00
C VAL A 269 -10.27 6.60 -26.50
N GLN A 270 -11.52 6.87 -26.86
CA GLN A 270 -11.91 7.14 -28.24
C GLN A 270 -12.35 8.59 -28.37
N GLY A 271 -12.08 9.15 -29.56
CA GLY A 271 -12.46 10.51 -29.91
C GLY A 271 -13.26 10.53 -31.21
N GLN A 272 -14.15 11.51 -31.31
CA GLN A 272 -14.74 11.95 -32.57
C GLN A 272 -15.04 13.44 -32.53
N VAL A 273 -15.23 14.01 -33.71
CA VAL A 273 -15.57 15.41 -33.92
C VAL A 273 -16.67 15.53 -34.96
N SER A 274 -17.56 16.49 -34.79
CA SER A 274 -18.59 16.80 -35.76
C SER A 274 -19.06 18.24 -35.53
N GLY A 275 -19.83 18.79 -36.46
CA GLY A 275 -20.17 20.20 -36.43
C GLY A 275 -21.18 20.58 -37.50
N ILE A 276 -21.50 21.88 -37.50
CA ILE A 276 -22.45 22.49 -38.44
C ILE A 276 -21.69 23.17 -39.58
N LEU A 277 -20.53 23.77 -39.29
CA LEU A 277 -19.74 24.56 -40.25
C LEU A 277 -18.25 24.52 -39.89
N GLY A 278 -17.38 24.57 -40.91
CA GLY A 278 -15.92 24.70 -40.75
C GLY A 278 -15.13 23.40 -40.83
N THR A 279 -13.88 23.44 -40.38
CA THR A 279 -12.99 22.26 -40.32
C THR A 279 -13.13 21.59 -38.96
N TYR A 280 -13.66 20.37 -38.91
CA TYR A 280 -13.89 19.65 -37.66
C TYR A 280 -12.61 19.01 -37.15
N ASN A 281 -11.70 19.80 -36.58
CA ASN A 281 -10.43 19.29 -36.04
C ASN A 281 -10.25 19.74 -34.59
N ALA A 282 -10.18 18.79 -33.67
CA ALA A 282 -9.76 19.03 -32.29
C ALA A 282 -8.25 18.76 -32.18
N ALA A 283 -7.45 19.82 -32.10
CA ALA A 283 -6.00 19.74 -31.96
C ALA A 283 -5.61 19.60 -30.48
N ILE A 284 -4.78 18.61 -30.17
CA ILE A 284 -4.23 18.36 -28.83
C ILE A 284 -2.73 18.21 -29.00
N PHE A 285 -1.98 19.24 -28.60
CA PHE A 285 -0.54 19.33 -28.84
C PHE A 285 0.26 19.37 -27.52
N PRO A 286 0.38 18.24 -26.79
CA PRO A 286 1.08 18.20 -25.52
C PRO A 286 2.60 18.41 -25.65
N ILE A 287 3.18 18.33 -26.86
CA ILE A 287 4.61 18.57 -27.09
C ILE A 287 4.86 19.98 -27.60
N THR A 288 4.08 20.45 -28.58
CA THR A 288 4.26 21.82 -29.11
C THR A 288 3.70 22.88 -28.15
N ASN A 289 2.60 22.59 -27.44
CA ASN A 289 1.92 23.51 -26.51
C ASN A 289 1.71 22.87 -25.11
N PRO A 290 2.79 22.46 -24.42
CA PRO A 290 2.68 21.69 -23.16
C PRO A 290 1.98 22.45 -22.03
N ASP A 291 2.00 23.79 -22.05
CA ASP A 291 1.43 24.61 -20.98
C ASP A 291 -0.11 24.73 -21.06
N SER A 292 -0.69 24.42 -22.22
CA SER A 292 -2.13 24.66 -22.47
C SER A 292 -2.88 23.44 -23.00
N HIS A 293 -2.18 22.40 -23.45
CA HIS A 293 -2.79 21.20 -24.03
C HIS A 293 -2.41 19.95 -23.27
N HIS A 294 -3.40 19.10 -23.02
CA HIS A 294 -3.18 17.77 -22.44
C HIS A 294 -4.30 16.82 -22.84
N LEU A 295 -4.04 15.54 -22.67
CA LEU A 295 -5.06 14.50 -22.65
C LEU A 295 -4.55 13.38 -21.75
N THR A 296 -5.23 13.17 -20.62
CA THR A 296 -4.82 12.19 -19.61
C THR A 296 -6.02 11.42 -19.11
N ILE A 297 -5.87 10.10 -18.97
CA ILE A 297 -6.78 9.24 -18.25
C ILE A 297 -6.09 8.65 -17.02
N SER A 298 -6.79 8.64 -15.90
CA SER A 298 -6.31 8.11 -14.63
C SER A 298 -7.34 7.22 -13.96
N ALA A 299 -6.87 6.17 -13.31
CA ALA A 299 -7.60 5.28 -12.42
C ALA A 299 -7.07 5.46 -11.00
N ILE A 300 -7.90 5.94 -10.08
CA ILE A 300 -7.53 6.25 -8.69
C ILE A 300 -8.16 5.21 -7.75
N HIS A 301 -7.30 4.56 -6.94
CA HIS A 301 -7.65 3.37 -6.14
C HIS A 301 -8.15 3.67 -4.74
#